data_AF-A0A4V0XNA4-F1
#
_entry.id   AF-A0A4V0XNA4-F1
#
_cell.length_a   1.000
_cell.length_b   1.000
_cell.length_c   1.000
_cell.angle_alpha   90.00
_cell.angle_beta   90.00
_cell.angle_gamma   90.00
#
_symmetry.space_group_name_H-M   'P 1'
#
loop_
_entity.id
_entity.type
_entity.pdbx_description
1 polymer ?
#
loop_
_entity_poly.entity_id
_entity_poly.type
_entity_poly.pdbx_seq_one_letter_code
_entity_poly.pdbx_strand_id
1 'polypeptide(L)'
;MDIDSQFEAPIEVNPQSANTSPRPLFSGPPTTKVQAPTSEAPKPPQPTPVVAAPVDPLVKLAADAVEVSSRRYLTADMHTPWQVIHGLLAYRQDFQLKVKDSDKKINALEWAGSGVTFRGESLFQKTPYGGRAHPFIQAYWFEGHPTQFMAYLTMCRLPTSHQFKTAGGEVVTVQDIINNAKMEVTRATDVEMTWTLWALAHYLEPTAQWVNKNGEQWSMEELLRVELRNTIYDAPCGGTHSLFACAYARNAHLQSRQPLRGVWLEADQKIQRFIAEAKALQNPDGSFSIHFFKGRGSSNDFNTRITSSGHMIEWLMVALPQSRLSESWVQNGIRCVAQDLIDNRHQNAECGPLYHAVDGLQIYRERMQIAARMAQRTTSGANGWKATPSAQWPQPKTLVKAGQQEDSNLATTEIQSQSASTLPVITSQPGVEIVVPKRVRPAVTAEKPANSTLR
;
A
#
# COMPACT_ATOMS: atom_id res chain seq x y z
N MET A 1 28.29 -16.78 19.42
CA MET A 1 28.47 -15.68 20.40
C MET A 1 27.12 -15.03 20.53
N ASP A 2 26.59 -15.17 21.72
CA ASP A 2 25.27 -14.76 22.18
C ASP A 2 25.36 -13.36 22.83
N ILE A 3 24.21 -12.82 23.27
CA ILE A 3 23.96 -11.63 24.14
C ILE A 3 23.30 -10.47 23.36
N ASP A 4 21.99 -10.16 23.43
CA ASP A 4 20.83 -10.60 24.23
C ASP A 4 20.97 -10.62 25.76
N SER A 5 21.71 -9.67 26.33
CA SER A 5 21.54 -9.34 27.75
C SER A 5 21.61 -7.83 27.97
N GLN A 6 20.45 -7.25 28.27
CA GLN A 6 20.29 -6.08 29.14
C GLN A 6 18.82 -5.69 29.28
N PHE A 7 17.96 -6.58 29.81
CA PHE A 7 16.68 -6.16 30.40
C PHE A 7 16.26 -7.12 31.54
N GLU A 8 16.89 -6.96 32.70
CA GLU A 8 16.37 -7.28 34.04
C GLU A 8 16.53 -5.97 34.86
N ALA A 9 15.68 -5.49 35.77
CA ALA A 9 14.49 -5.96 36.48
C ALA A 9 13.71 -4.70 37.00
N PRO A 10 12.47 -4.83 37.52
CA PRO A 10 11.59 -3.70 37.85
C PRO A 10 11.74 -3.21 39.31
N ILE A 11 11.49 -1.91 39.54
CA ILE A 11 11.25 -1.35 40.89
C ILE A 11 9.91 -0.60 40.88
N GLU A 12 9.10 -0.93 41.88
CA GLU A 12 7.74 -0.48 42.17
C GLU A 12 7.61 1.04 42.42
N VAL A 13 6.48 1.63 42.01
CA VAL A 13 5.67 2.52 42.88
C VAL A 13 4.18 2.41 42.50
N ASN A 14 3.34 2.13 43.50
CA ASN A 14 1.87 2.06 43.47
C ASN A 14 1.25 3.41 43.95
N PRO A 15 -0.08 3.56 44.06
CA PRO A 15 -0.96 4.31 43.15
C PRO A 15 -1.61 5.54 43.83
N GLN A 16 -2.46 6.31 43.13
CA GLN A 16 -3.79 6.69 43.63
C GLN A 16 -4.60 7.56 42.63
N SER A 17 -5.81 7.05 42.30
CA SER A 17 -7.14 7.70 42.16
C SER A 17 -7.29 9.00 41.32
N ALA A 18 -8.38 9.27 40.59
CA ALA A 18 -9.76 8.90 40.82
C ALA A 18 -10.64 9.07 39.55
N ASN A 19 -11.77 8.37 39.59
CA ASN A 19 -12.94 8.47 38.72
C ASN A 19 -13.45 9.91 38.50
N THR A 20 -14.06 10.17 37.34
CA THR A 20 -15.51 10.46 37.22
C THR A 20 -15.90 10.72 35.77
N SER A 21 -16.96 10.07 35.30
CA SER A 21 -17.70 10.42 34.07
C SER A 21 -18.93 11.26 34.43
N PRO A 22 -19.37 12.17 33.56
CA PRO A 22 -20.75 12.62 33.56
C PRO A 22 -21.54 12.21 32.31
N ARG A 23 -22.81 11.93 32.62
CA ARG A 23 -23.97 11.44 31.88
C ARG A 23 -24.52 12.46 30.86
N PRO A 24 -25.18 12.03 29.77
CA PRO A 24 -25.78 12.95 28.80
C PRO A 24 -27.11 13.52 29.29
N LEU A 25 -27.28 14.82 29.09
CA LEU A 25 -28.51 15.59 29.22
C LEU A 25 -29.29 15.56 27.90
N PHE A 26 -30.61 15.49 28.02
CA PHE A 26 -31.67 15.98 27.12
C PHE A 26 -32.80 14.97 26.91
N SER A 27 -33.89 15.22 27.65
CA SER A 27 -35.21 14.60 27.55
C SER A 27 -36.14 15.49 26.72
N GLY A 28 -36.75 14.94 25.67
CA GLY A 28 -37.84 15.58 24.91
C GLY A 28 -39.23 15.26 25.47
N PRO A 29 -40.25 16.12 25.24
CA PRO A 29 -41.57 16.08 25.89
C PRO A 29 -42.57 15.11 25.21
N PRO A 30 -43.71 14.79 25.86
CA PRO A 30 -44.54 13.63 25.53
C PRO A 30 -45.58 13.94 24.45
N THR A 31 -45.80 13.00 23.53
CA THR A 31 -46.92 13.04 22.59
C THR A 31 -47.96 11.98 22.93
N THR A 32 -49.19 12.46 23.05
CA THR A 32 -50.43 11.78 23.43
C THR A 32 -50.82 10.70 22.41
N LYS A 33 -51.15 9.49 22.91
CA LYS A 33 -51.69 8.39 22.11
C LYS A 33 -53.17 8.63 21.79
N VAL A 34 -53.53 8.56 20.50
CA VAL A 34 -54.90 8.31 20.03
C VAL A 34 -54.91 6.91 19.44
N GLN A 35 -55.73 6.02 19.99
CA GLN A 35 -55.99 4.67 19.47
C GLN A 35 -57.14 4.73 18.46
N ALA A 36 -56.92 4.15 17.28
CA ALA A 36 -57.95 3.79 16.30
C ALA A 36 -57.91 2.27 16.07
N PRO A 37 -59.04 1.64 15.70
CA PRO A 37 -59.27 0.21 15.89
C PRO A 37 -58.49 -0.69 14.92
N THR A 38 -58.13 -1.85 15.45
CA THR A 38 -57.35 -2.94 14.86
C THR A 38 -58.08 -3.61 13.68
N SER A 39 -57.48 -3.53 12.50
CA SER A 39 -57.70 -4.47 11.40
C SER A 39 -56.41 -5.29 11.26
N GLU A 40 -56.49 -6.58 11.58
CA GLU A 40 -55.35 -7.50 11.56
C GLU A 40 -54.92 -7.76 10.10
N ALA A 41 -53.81 -7.14 9.69
CA ALA A 41 -53.19 -7.40 8.40
C ALA A 41 -52.48 -8.76 8.42
N PRO A 42 -52.48 -9.52 7.31
CA PRO A 42 -51.85 -10.83 7.26
C PRO A 42 -50.35 -10.70 7.52
N LYS A 43 -49.83 -11.53 8.44
CA LYS A 43 -48.40 -11.60 8.76
C LYS A 43 -47.60 -11.80 7.47
N PRO A 44 -46.60 -10.95 7.16
CA PRO A 44 -45.72 -11.20 6.03
C PRO A 44 -45.02 -12.55 6.21
N PRO A 45 -44.82 -13.33 5.13
CA PRO A 45 -44.16 -14.62 5.23
C PRO A 45 -42.78 -14.44 5.85
N GLN A 46 -42.48 -15.24 6.87
CA GLN A 46 -41.14 -15.28 7.44
C GLN A 46 -40.14 -15.59 6.31
N PRO A 47 -39.03 -14.82 6.18
CA PRO A 47 -38.00 -15.16 5.22
C PRO A 47 -37.47 -16.54 5.58
N THR A 48 -37.60 -17.47 4.64
CA THR A 48 -36.96 -18.78 4.67
C THR A 48 -35.47 -18.57 4.99
N PRO A 49 -34.85 -19.37 5.88
CA PRO A 49 -33.42 -19.25 6.14
C PRO A 49 -32.68 -19.41 4.81
N VAL A 50 -32.07 -18.32 4.34
CA VAL A 50 -31.15 -18.39 3.21
C VAL A 50 -29.97 -19.19 3.74
N VAL A 51 -29.92 -20.48 3.41
CA VAL A 51 -28.76 -21.33 3.68
C VAL A 51 -27.57 -20.63 3.05
N ALA A 52 -26.67 -20.10 3.89
CA ALA A 52 -25.48 -19.43 3.40
C ALA A 52 -24.73 -20.40 2.48
N ALA A 53 -24.48 -19.98 1.25
CA ALA A 53 -23.72 -20.79 0.30
C ALA A 53 -22.40 -21.24 0.96
N PRO A 54 -21.92 -22.47 0.70
CA PRO A 54 -20.66 -22.94 1.27
C PRO A 54 -19.54 -21.95 0.93
N VAL A 55 -18.84 -21.47 1.95
CA VAL A 55 -17.67 -20.61 1.76
C VAL A 55 -16.60 -21.43 1.04
N ASP A 56 -16.05 -20.91 -0.06
CA ASP A 56 -14.93 -21.51 -0.78
C ASP A 56 -13.82 -21.89 0.23
N PRO A 57 -13.40 -23.17 0.31
CA PRO A 57 -12.39 -23.62 1.27
C PRO A 57 -11.09 -22.82 1.23
N LEU A 58 -10.67 -22.35 0.05
CA LEU A 58 -9.45 -21.54 -0.08
C LEU A 58 -9.65 -20.12 0.46
N VAL A 59 -10.83 -19.53 0.28
CA VAL A 59 -11.18 -18.24 0.88
C VAL A 59 -11.22 -18.33 2.40
N LYS A 60 -11.72 -19.46 2.94
CA LYS A 60 -11.67 -19.74 4.38
C LYS A 60 -10.22 -19.86 4.86
N LEU A 61 -9.38 -20.65 4.19
CA LEU A 61 -7.96 -20.80 4.55
C LEU A 61 -7.23 -19.46 4.57
N ALA A 62 -7.45 -18.61 3.55
CA ALA A 62 -6.90 -17.26 3.50
C ALA A 62 -7.40 -16.40 4.68
N ALA A 63 -8.68 -16.52 5.06
CA ALA A 63 -9.23 -15.81 6.21
C ALA A 63 -8.59 -16.26 7.53
N ASP A 64 -8.45 -17.57 7.72
CA ASP A 64 -7.82 -18.16 8.91
C ASP A 64 -6.35 -17.70 9.04
N ALA A 65 -5.61 -17.64 7.93
CA ALA A 65 -4.23 -17.15 7.89
C ALA A 65 -4.10 -15.66 8.25
N VAL A 66 -5.01 -14.82 7.74
CA VAL A 66 -5.09 -13.39 8.11
C VAL A 66 -5.41 -13.24 9.61
N GLU A 67 -6.37 -14.00 10.12
CA GLU A 67 -6.77 -13.93 11.53
C GLU A 67 -5.62 -14.35 12.45
N VAL A 68 -4.98 -15.48 12.18
CA VAL A 68 -3.85 -15.98 12.97
C VAL A 68 -2.69 -14.98 12.95
N SER A 69 -2.39 -14.41 11.78
CA SER A 69 -1.35 -13.39 11.64
C SER A 69 -1.67 -12.09 12.37
N SER A 70 -2.96 -11.72 12.50
CA SER A 70 -3.38 -10.48 13.20
C SER A 70 -3.07 -10.48 14.69
N ARG A 71 -2.79 -11.66 15.27
CA ARG A 71 -2.42 -11.83 16.69
C ARG A 71 -0.97 -11.43 16.97
N ARG A 72 -0.18 -11.17 15.92
CA ARG A 72 1.20 -10.63 15.99
C ARG A 72 1.15 -9.11 16.15
N TYR A 73 0.78 -8.66 17.34
CA TYR A 73 0.66 -7.23 17.64
C TYR A 73 2.02 -6.54 17.63
N LEU A 74 2.08 -5.40 16.94
CA LEU A 74 3.10 -4.40 17.21
C LEU A 74 2.70 -3.60 18.46
N THR A 75 3.69 -3.08 19.16
CA THR A 75 3.54 -2.18 20.31
C THR A 75 3.85 -0.75 19.90
N ALA A 76 2.93 0.18 20.19
CA ALA A 76 3.11 1.61 19.99
C ALA A 76 4.37 2.11 20.72
N ASP A 77 5.07 3.07 20.12
CA ASP A 77 6.30 3.70 20.63
C ASP A 77 7.52 2.76 20.81
N MET A 78 7.35 1.45 20.62
CA MET A 78 8.43 0.46 20.51
C MET A 78 8.77 0.16 19.06
N HIS A 79 7.75 -0.08 18.24
CA HIS A 79 7.91 -0.37 16.82
C HIS A 79 7.95 0.93 16.01
N THR A 80 8.69 0.89 14.91
CA THR A 80 8.91 2.07 14.08
C THR A 80 7.67 2.43 13.29
N PRO A 81 7.52 3.71 12.86
CA PRO A 81 6.48 4.09 11.92
C PRO A 81 6.47 3.24 10.65
N TRP A 82 7.65 2.88 10.13
CA TRP A 82 7.76 1.97 8.99
C TRP A 82 7.02 0.65 9.25
N GLN A 83 7.24 0.00 10.40
CA GLN A 83 6.57 -1.26 10.75
C GLN A 83 5.06 -1.08 10.89
N VAL A 84 4.63 0.00 11.55
CA VAL A 84 3.20 0.27 11.78
C VAL A 84 2.45 0.54 10.47
N ILE A 85 3.01 1.35 9.58
CA ILE A 85 2.38 1.64 8.28
C ILE A 85 2.32 0.38 7.39
N HIS A 86 3.29 -0.53 7.46
CA HIS A 86 3.15 -1.83 6.77
C HIS A 86 2.01 -2.67 7.38
N GLY A 87 1.79 -2.60 8.69
CA GLY A 87 0.61 -3.25 9.29
C GLY A 87 -0.71 -2.65 8.79
N LEU A 88 -0.76 -1.33 8.56
CA LEU A 88 -1.90 -0.66 7.91
C LEU A 88 -2.08 -1.07 6.45
N LEU A 89 -0.98 -1.32 5.71
CA LEU A 89 -1.06 -1.95 4.39
C LEU A 89 -1.87 -3.24 4.49
N ALA A 90 -1.57 -4.13 5.44
CA ALA A 90 -2.22 -5.44 5.55
C ALA A 90 -3.65 -5.41 6.14
N TYR A 91 -3.84 -4.77 7.29
CA TYR A 91 -5.10 -4.84 8.05
C TYR A 91 -5.98 -3.61 7.91
N ARG A 92 -5.56 -2.62 7.12
CA ARG A 92 -6.33 -1.39 6.85
C ARG A 92 -6.70 -0.69 8.16
N GLN A 93 -7.92 -0.17 8.24
CA GLN A 93 -8.44 0.53 9.42
C GLN A 93 -8.65 -0.41 10.63
N ASP A 94 -8.59 -1.73 10.45
CA ASP A 94 -8.76 -2.68 11.55
C ASP A 94 -7.45 -2.97 12.30
N PHE A 95 -6.32 -2.43 11.83
CA PHE A 95 -5.03 -2.71 12.46
C PHE A 95 -4.96 -2.14 13.89
N GLN A 96 -4.54 -2.97 14.84
CA GLN A 96 -4.46 -2.63 16.25
C GLN A 96 -3.01 -2.72 16.74
N LEU A 97 -2.59 -1.74 17.53
CA LEU A 97 -1.32 -1.72 18.24
C LEU A 97 -1.57 -1.99 19.73
N LYS A 98 -0.66 -2.71 20.39
CA LYS A 98 -0.61 -2.75 21.85
C LYS A 98 -0.07 -1.43 22.37
N VAL A 99 -0.62 -0.97 23.49
CA VAL A 99 0.02 0.08 24.29
C VAL A 99 1.10 -0.57 25.14
N LYS A 100 2.28 0.07 25.23
CA LYS A 100 3.38 -0.44 26.06
C LYS A 100 2.91 -0.64 27.50
N ASP A 101 3.31 -1.76 28.12
CA ASP A 101 3.02 -2.10 29.52
C ASP A 101 1.51 -2.10 29.86
N SER A 102 0.66 -2.41 28.88
CA SER A 102 -0.80 -2.39 29.01
C SER A 102 -1.47 -3.43 28.12
N ASP A 103 -2.61 -3.98 28.57
CA ASP A 103 -3.47 -4.83 27.75
C ASP A 103 -4.35 -4.03 26.76
N LYS A 104 -4.29 -2.70 26.84
CA LYS A 104 -5.04 -1.83 25.93
C LYS A 104 -4.48 -1.93 24.51
N LYS A 105 -5.40 -1.88 23.55
CA LYS A 105 -5.10 -1.76 22.13
C LYS A 105 -5.61 -0.43 21.62
N ILE A 106 -4.86 0.17 20.71
CA ILE A 106 -5.25 1.38 20.00
C ILE A 106 -5.26 1.12 18.50
N ASN A 107 -6.10 1.85 17.79
CA ASN A 107 -6.15 1.77 16.34
C ASN A 107 -4.87 2.37 15.74
N ALA A 108 -4.23 1.65 14.81
CA ALA A 108 -2.97 2.07 14.21
C ALA A 108 -3.12 3.30 13.29
N LEU A 109 -4.28 3.45 12.64
CA LEU A 109 -4.56 4.61 11.78
C LEU A 109 -4.79 5.86 12.63
N GLU A 110 -5.49 5.73 13.76
CA GLU A 110 -5.63 6.82 14.73
C GLU A 110 -4.28 7.22 15.34
N TRP A 111 -3.44 6.23 15.69
CA TRP A 111 -2.06 6.46 16.14
C TRP A 111 -1.24 7.20 15.08
N ALA A 112 -1.31 6.78 13.81
CA ALA A 112 -0.60 7.47 12.73
C ALA A 112 -1.10 8.91 12.52
N GLY A 113 -2.39 9.17 12.73
CA GLY A 113 -3.01 10.48 12.62
C GLY A 113 -2.86 11.40 13.83
N SER A 114 -2.36 10.90 14.96
CA SER A 114 -2.40 11.64 16.23
C SER A 114 -1.36 12.75 16.36
N GLY A 115 -0.42 12.86 15.44
CA GLY A 115 0.78 13.70 15.60
C GLY A 115 1.91 13.00 16.34
N VAL A 116 1.96 11.66 16.23
CA VAL A 116 2.98 10.85 16.87
C VAL A 116 4.39 11.23 16.40
N THR A 117 5.34 11.17 17.33
CA THR A 117 6.76 11.28 17.04
C THR A 117 7.46 9.93 17.22
N PHE A 118 8.50 9.71 16.44
CA PHE A 118 9.43 8.61 16.64
C PHE A 118 10.85 9.17 16.67
N ARG A 119 11.58 8.91 17.77
CA ARG A 119 12.93 9.46 17.99
C ARG A 119 12.99 10.99 17.86
N GLY A 120 11.94 11.67 18.31
CA GLY A 120 11.81 13.14 18.27
C GLY A 120 11.28 13.69 16.95
N GLU A 121 11.11 12.85 15.93
CA GLU A 121 10.69 13.28 14.59
C GLU A 121 9.21 12.99 14.34
N SER A 122 8.50 13.96 13.76
CA SER A 122 7.06 13.87 13.46
C SER A 122 6.80 12.92 12.29
N LEU A 123 5.82 12.00 12.41
CA LEU A 123 5.46 11.07 11.33
C LEU A 123 5.02 11.80 10.04
N PHE A 124 4.26 12.88 10.17
CA PHE A 124 3.86 13.74 9.06
C PHE A 124 4.43 15.15 9.24
N GLN A 125 4.79 15.79 8.14
CA GLN A 125 5.44 17.10 8.09
C GLN A 125 4.73 18.01 7.09
N LYS A 126 4.68 19.32 7.37
CA LYS A 126 4.31 20.33 6.38
C LYS A 126 5.44 20.51 5.36
N THR A 127 5.06 20.89 4.15
CA THR A 127 6.00 21.28 3.10
C THR A 127 5.51 22.56 2.42
N PRO A 128 6.35 23.24 1.61
CA PRO A 128 5.90 24.37 0.78
C PRO A 128 4.75 24.03 -0.18
N TYR A 129 4.50 22.74 -0.43
CA TYR A 129 3.51 22.25 -1.39
C TYR A 129 2.36 21.47 -0.75
N GLY A 130 2.21 21.54 0.58
CA GLY A 130 1.18 20.81 1.32
C GLY A 130 1.77 20.09 2.54
N GLY A 131 2.06 18.80 2.37
CA GLY A 131 2.61 17.96 3.43
C GLY A 131 3.14 16.63 2.90
N ARG A 132 3.83 15.88 3.75
CA ARG A 132 4.38 14.56 3.42
C ARG A 132 4.50 13.69 4.66
N ALA A 133 4.66 12.39 4.47
CA ALA A 133 5.24 11.55 5.51
C ALA A 133 6.73 11.87 5.68
N HIS A 134 7.26 11.60 6.86
CA HIS A 134 8.65 11.90 7.19
C HIS A 134 9.60 11.14 6.25
N PRO A 135 10.57 11.81 5.60
CA PRO A 135 11.51 11.15 4.69
C PRO A 135 12.49 10.22 5.42
N PHE A 136 13.29 9.49 4.65
CA PHE A 136 14.33 8.61 5.17
C PHE A 136 15.29 9.33 6.13
N ILE A 137 15.56 8.70 7.28
CA ILE A 137 16.66 9.03 8.20
C ILE A 137 17.58 7.81 8.33
N GLN A 138 16.97 6.70 8.70
CA GLN A 138 17.64 5.42 8.91
C GLN A 138 16.73 4.30 8.38
N ALA A 139 17.35 3.20 7.96
CA ALA A 139 16.65 2.02 7.49
C ALA A 139 15.54 1.62 8.48
N TYR A 140 14.33 1.44 7.93
CA TYR A 140 13.13 0.99 8.64
C TYR A 140 12.61 1.93 9.73
N TRP A 141 13.03 3.20 9.81
CA TRP A 141 12.44 4.16 10.74
C TRP A 141 11.20 4.82 10.14
N PHE A 142 11.39 5.52 9.03
CA PHE A 142 10.37 6.25 8.27
C PHE A 142 10.32 5.75 6.82
N GLU A 143 9.65 6.47 5.90
CA GLU A 143 9.62 6.02 4.51
C GLU A 143 11.01 6.02 3.88
N GLY A 144 11.38 4.88 3.28
CA GLY A 144 12.66 4.72 2.58
C GLY A 144 12.68 5.38 1.21
N HIS A 145 11.50 5.64 0.64
CA HIS A 145 11.32 6.19 -0.69
C HIS A 145 10.19 7.22 -0.68
N PRO A 146 10.21 8.20 -1.59
CA PRO A 146 9.17 9.23 -1.64
C PRO A 146 7.78 8.59 -1.70
N THR A 147 6.88 9.02 -0.80
CA THR A 147 5.46 8.62 -0.75
C THR A 147 5.20 7.14 -0.44
N GLN A 148 6.20 6.38 0.02
CA GLN A 148 6.01 4.97 0.40
C GLN A 148 4.88 4.80 1.41
N PHE A 149 4.80 5.65 2.43
CA PHE A 149 3.74 5.52 3.42
C PHE A 149 2.37 5.84 2.84
N MET A 150 2.28 6.84 1.96
CA MET A 150 1.02 7.17 1.30
C MET A 150 0.56 6.06 0.36
N ALA A 151 1.47 5.43 -0.38
CA ALA A 151 1.18 4.29 -1.24
C ALA A 151 0.53 3.14 -0.45
N TYR A 152 1.06 2.80 0.72
CA TYR A 152 0.46 1.80 1.61
C TYR A 152 -0.88 2.24 2.20
N LEU A 153 -1.00 3.51 2.62
CA LEU A 153 -2.25 4.07 3.13
C LEU A 153 -3.37 4.14 2.08
N THR A 154 -3.07 4.08 0.77
CA THR A 154 -4.11 3.94 -0.27
C THR A 154 -4.99 2.71 -0.06
N MET A 155 -4.43 1.66 0.55
CA MET A 155 -5.16 0.44 0.81
C MET A 155 -6.20 0.64 1.93
N CYS A 156 -6.01 1.65 2.79
CA CYS A 156 -7.01 2.14 3.76
C CYS A 156 -8.09 3.03 3.12
N ARG A 157 -8.05 3.29 1.80
CA ARG A 157 -9.09 4.02 1.04
C ARG A 157 -9.49 5.37 1.68
N LEU A 158 -8.51 6.08 2.21
CA LEU A 158 -8.74 7.35 2.91
C LEU A 158 -9.22 8.41 1.91
N PRO A 159 -10.27 9.20 2.24
CA PRO A 159 -10.67 10.32 1.41
C PRO A 159 -9.58 11.40 1.38
N THR A 160 -9.56 12.23 0.35
CA THR A 160 -8.58 13.33 0.21
C THR A 160 -8.64 14.34 1.36
N SER A 161 -9.79 14.45 2.03
CA SER A 161 -10.00 15.29 3.21
C SER A 161 -9.55 14.66 4.54
N HIS A 162 -9.10 13.40 4.55
CA HIS A 162 -8.59 12.76 5.77
C HIS A 162 -7.38 13.52 6.31
N GLN A 163 -7.31 13.68 7.62
CA GLN A 163 -6.35 14.54 8.31
C GLN A 163 -5.38 13.73 9.15
N PHE A 164 -4.10 14.04 9.01
CA PHE A 164 -3.03 13.68 9.93
C PHE A 164 -2.57 14.93 10.65
N LYS A 165 -2.05 14.78 11.87
CA LYS A 165 -1.42 15.87 12.60
C LYS A 165 0.10 15.77 12.51
N THR A 166 0.78 16.91 12.52
CA THR A 166 2.21 16.99 12.85
C THR A 166 2.38 16.96 14.37
N ALA A 167 3.61 16.75 14.84
CA ALA A 167 3.95 16.84 16.26
C ALA A 167 3.61 18.21 16.88
N GLY A 168 3.66 19.28 16.08
CA GLY A 168 3.26 20.64 16.48
C GLY A 168 1.74 20.87 16.49
N GLY A 169 0.94 19.87 16.12
CA GLY A 169 -0.52 19.96 16.05
C GLY A 169 -1.07 20.55 14.75
N GLU A 170 -0.21 20.88 13.78
CA GLU A 170 -0.63 21.34 12.46
C GLU A 170 -1.30 20.21 11.68
N VAL A 171 -2.21 20.55 10.77
CA VAL A 171 -2.94 19.56 9.96
C VAL A 171 -2.27 19.36 8.61
N VAL A 172 -2.08 18.09 8.24
CA VAL A 172 -1.70 17.61 6.90
C VAL A 172 -2.83 16.72 6.39
N THR A 173 -3.47 17.10 5.29
CA THR A 173 -4.50 16.27 4.64
C THR A 173 -3.89 15.28 3.65
N VAL A 174 -4.65 14.25 3.27
CA VAL A 174 -4.30 13.40 2.12
C VAL A 174 -4.13 14.25 0.84
N GLN A 175 -4.97 15.27 0.64
CA GLN A 175 -4.83 16.21 -0.48
C GLN A 175 -3.49 16.97 -0.45
N ASP A 176 -3.02 17.38 0.73
CA ASP A 176 -1.72 18.03 0.90
C ASP A 176 -0.56 17.09 0.51
N ILE A 177 -0.68 15.80 0.83
CA ILE A 177 0.31 14.78 0.44
C ILE A 177 0.30 14.56 -1.07
N ILE A 178 -0.88 14.51 -1.69
CA ILE A 178 -1.02 14.42 -3.16
C ILE A 178 -0.40 15.63 -3.84
N ASN A 179 -0.66 16.84 -3.34
CA ASN A 179 -0.12 18.09 -3.87
C ASN A 179 1.42 18.08 -3.79
N ASN A 180 1.98 17.73 -2.63
CA ASN A 180 3.42 17.61 -2.48
C ASN A 180 4.02 16.55 -3.41
N ALA A 181 3.41 15.36 -3.49
CA ALA A 181 3.87 14.29 -4.36
C ALA A 181 3.95 14.72 -5.83
N LYS A 182 2.95 15.46 -6.33
CA LYS A 182 2.95 16.03 -7.68
C LYS A 182 4.08 17.05 -7.88
N MET A 183 4.45 17.81 -6.86
CA MET A 183 5.52 18.80 -6.98
C MET A 183 6.91 18.18 -6.91
N GLU A 184 7.07 17.05 -6.23
CA GLU A 184 8.34 16.36 -5.99
C GLU A 184 8.69 15.30 -7.05
N VAL A 185 7.81 15.02 -8.03
CA VAL A 185 8.11 14.07 -9.12
C VAL A 185 9.36 14.47 -9.90
N THR A 186 10.15 13.48 -10.27
CA THR A 186 11.44 13.64 -10.95
C THR A 186 11.71 12.48 -11.92
N ARG A 187 12.55 12.74 -12.93
CA ARG A 187 13.09 11.72 -13.86
C ARG A 187 14.46 11.21 -13.44
N ALA A 188 14.97 11.67 -12.30
CA ALA A 188 16.27 11.29 -11.79
C ALA A 188 16.32 9.77 -11.52
N THR A 189 17.35 9.10 -12.01
CA THR A 189 17.46 7.63 -11.99
C THR A 189 17.83 7.07 -10.62
N ASP A 190 18.26 7.91 -9.71
CA ASP A 190 18.59 7.58 -8.32
C ASP A 190 17.39 7.74 -7.36
N VAL A 191 16.24 8.21 -7.87
CA VAL A 191 15.01 8.34 -7.09
C VAL A 191 13.93 7.42 -7.67
N GLU A 192 13.52 6.45 -6.87
CA GLU A 192 12.52 5.48 -7.28
C GLU A 192 11.10 6.05 -7.12
N MET A 193 10.39 6.21 -8.24
CA MET A 193 9.05 6.80 -8.32
C MET A 193 7.90 5.79 -8.14
N THR A 194 8.20 4.54 -7.82
CA THR A 194 7.25 3.43 -7.72
C THR A 194 6.09 3.72 -6.77
N TRP A 195 6.40 4.19 -5.56
CA TRP A 195 5.37 4.53 -4.56
C TRP A 195 4.60 5.79 -4.94
N THR A 196 5.25 6.76 -5.59
CA THR A 196 4.58 7.96 -6.10
C THR A 196 3.57 7.60 -7.18
N LEU A 197 3.93 6.70 -8.10
CA LEU A 197 3.01 6.17 -9.10
C LEU A 197 1.83 5.46 -8.45
N TRP A 198 2.07 4.59 -7.47
CA TRP A 198 1.00 3.89 -6.75
C TRP A 198 0.07 4.89 -6.05
N ALA A 199 0.61 5.79 -5.22
CA ALA A 199 -0.17 6.78 -4.48
C ALA A 199 -0.98 7.67 -5.42
N LEU A 200 -0.37 8.24 -6.46
CA LEU A 200 -1.07 9.14 -7.38
C LEU A 200 -2.08 8.40 -8.27
N ALA A 201 -1.81 7.16 -8.70
CA ALA A 201 -2.78 6.37 -9.46
C ALA A 201 -4.06 6.04 -8.68
N HIS A 202 -4.03 6.08 -7.35
CA HIS A 202 -5.21 5.93 -6.51
C HIS A 202 -6.10 7.17 -6.52
N TYR A 203 -5.49 8.36 -6.56
CA TYR A 203 -6.19 9.62 -6.34
C TYR A 203 -6.38 10.46 -7.61
N LEU A 204 -5.62 10.21 -8.68
CA LEU A 204 -5.67 10.99 -9.90
C LEU A 204 -6.23 10.17 -11.06
N GLU A 205 -6.98 10.83 -11.93
CA GLU A 205 -7.41 10.24 -13.20
C GLU A 205 -6.20 9.86 -14.07
N PRO A 206 -6.27 8.79 -14.87
CA PRO A 206 -5.19 8.37 -15.79
C PRO A 206 -4.77 9.46 -16.80
N THR A 207 -5.65 10.43 -17.08
CA THR A 207 -5.39 11.56 -17.98
C THR A 207 -4.87 12.81 -17.26
N ALA A 208 -4.63 12.74 -15.94
CA ALA A 208 -4.20 13.90 -15.17
C ALA A 208 -2.84 14.42 -15.66
N GLN A 209 -2.73 15.75 -15.71
CA GLN A 209 -1.53 16.50 -16.08
C GLN A 209 -1.28 17.59 -15.05
N TRP A 210 -0.02 17.93 -14.82
CA TRP A 210 0.39 19.00 -13.91
C TRP A 210 1.81 19.48 -14.23
N VAL A 211 2.19 20.61 -13.64
CA VAL A 211 3.55 21.14 -13.67
C VAL A 211 4.19 20.90 -12.31
N ASN A 212 5.41 20.35 -12.25
CA ASN A 212 6.12 20.14 -10.97
C ASN A 212 6.83 21.42 -10.50
N LYS A 213 7.55 21.34 -9.38
CA LYS A 213 8.26 22.50 -8.81
C LYS A 213 9.36 23.09 -9.70
N ASN A 214 9.85 22.32 -10.66
CA ASN A 214 10.89 22.74 -11.60
C ASN A 214 10.31 23.35 -12.89
N GLY A 215 8.98 23.52 -12.98
CA GLY A 215 8.33 24.00 -14.20
C GLY A 215 8.21 22.92 -15.29
N GLU A 216 8.50 21.66 -14.98
CA GLU A 216 8.44 20.56 -15.94
C GLU A 216 7.00 20.06 -16.09
N GLN A 217 6.60 19.76 -17.33
CA GLN A 217 5.31 19.15 -17.60
C GLN A 217 5.32 17.66 -17.23
N TRP A 218 4.30 17.25 -16.49
CA TRP A 218 4.09 15.90 -16.01
C TRP A 218 2.67 15.42 -16.27
N SER A 219 2.52 14.11 -16.34
CA SER A 219 1.24 13.42 -16.45
C SER A 219 1.33 12.05 -15.80
N MET A 220 0.19 11.40 -15.55
CA MET A 220 0.18 10.01 -15.10
C MET A 220 0.86 9.08 -16.11
N GLU A 221 0.72 9.36 -17.41
CA GLU A 221 1.42 8.63 -18.46
C GLU A 221 2.94 8.83 -18.40
N GLU A 222 3.43 10.04 -18.10
CA GLU A 222 4.86 10.28 -17.95
C GLU A 222 5.43 9.64 -16.68
N LEU A 223 4.68 9.67 -15.57
CA LEU A 223 5.07 8.99 -14.34
C LEU A 223 5.14 7.47 -14.52
N LEU A 224 4.18 6.89 -15.23
CA LEU A 224 4.23 5.49 -15.63
C LEU A 224 5.42 5.21 -16.55
N ARG A 225 5.73 6.10 -17.51
CA ARG A 225 6.89 5.97 -18.40
C ARG A 225 8.21 5.95 -17.63
N VAL A 226 8.35 6.78 -16.60
CA VAL A 226 9.52 6.76 -15.71
C VAL A 226 9.62 5.41 -15.01
N GLU A 227 8.53 4.92 -14.43
CA GLU A 227 8.50 3.62 -13.74
C GLU A 227 8.85 2.45 -14.67
N LEU A 228 8.38 2.47 -15.92
CA LEU A 228 8.64 1.37 -16.85
C LEU A 228 10.13 1.20 -17.18
N ARG A 229 10.95 2.25 -17.03
CA ARG A 229 12.42 2.19 -17.23
C ARG A 229 13.13 1.40 -16.14
N ASN A 230 12.50 1.18 -14.99
CA ASN A 230 13.09 0.40 -13.90
C ASN A 230 13.24 -1.07 -14.30
N THR A 231 14.41 -1.64 -14.00
CA THR A 231 14.67 -3.07 -14.18
C THR A 231 14.02 -3.86 -13.05
N ILE A 232 13.29 -4.92 -13.39
CA ILE A 232 12.64 -5.76 -12.37
C ILE A 232 13.64 -6.69 -11.69
N TYR A 233 14.59 -7.24 -12.45
CA TYR A 233 15.48 -8.27 -11.94
C TYR A 233 16.36 -7.77 -10.79
N ASP A 234 16.90 -6.57 -10.84
CA ASP A 234 17.85 -6.07 -9.83
C ASP A 234 17.21 -5.18 -8.76
N ALA A 235 15.89 -5.01 -8.81
CA ALA A 235 15.16 -4.22 -7.83
C ALA A 235 14.99 -4.98 -6.50
N PRO A 236 14.93 -4.27 -5.36
CA PRO A 236 14.54 -4.83 -4.08
C PRO A 236 13.21 -5.61 -4.16
N CYS A 237 13.07 -6.64 -3.32
CA CYS A 237 11.88 -7.51 -3.28
C CYS A 237 11.48 -8.06 -4.68
N GLY A 238 12.48 -8.28 -5.55
CA GLY A 238 12.31 -8.80 -6.91
C GLY A 238 11.54 -7.87 -7.86
N GLY A 239 11.48 -6.57 -7.59
CA GLY A 239 10.74 -5.59 -8.40
C GLY A 239 9.23 -5.75 -8.34
N THR A 240 8.71 -6.50 -7.38
CA THR A 240 7.27 -6.75 -7.22
C THR A 240 6.49 -5.48 -6.88
N HIS A 241 7.07 -4.52 -6.15
CA HIS A 241 6.44 -3.21 -5.90
C HIS A 241 6.26 -2.40 -7.19
N SER A 242 7.25 -2.43 -8.11
CA SER A 242 7.15 -1.83 -9.45
C SER A 242 6.01 -2.44 -10.25
N LEU A 243 5.92 -3.78 -10.25
CA LEU A 243 4.83 -4.51 -10.92
C LEU A 243 3.47 -4.20 -10.30
N PHE A 244 3.40 -4.09 -8.97
CA PHE A 244 2.19 -3.67 -8.26
C PHE A 244 1.76 -2.29 -8.71
N ALA A 245 2.64 -1.29 -8.65
CA ALA A 245 2.32 0.10 -9.01
C ALA A 245 1.89 0.22 -10.48
N CYS A 246 2.59 -0.45 -11.39
CA CYS A 246 2.22 -0.53 -12.81
C CYS A 246 0.84 -1.17 -12.98
N ALA A 247 0.57 -2.30 -12.31
CA ALA A 247 -0.71 -2.98 -12.39
C ALA A 247 -1.85 -2.12 -11.82
N TYR A 248 -1.58 -1.40 -10.74
CA TYR A 248 -2.52 -0.50 -10.11
C TYR A 248 -2.93 0.64 -11.05
N ALA A 249 -1.95 1.34 -11.62
CA ALA A 249 -2.16 2.42 -12.58
C ALA A 249 -2.86 1.92 -13.85
N ARG A 250 -2.42 0.77 -14.39
CA ARG A 250 -3.04 0.14 -15.56
C ARG A 250 -4.51 -0.21 -15.29
N ASN A 251 -4.83 -0.73 -14.11
CA ASN A 251 -6.22 -1.05 -13.75
C ASN A 251 -7.08 0.22 -13.64
N ALA A 252 -6.56 1.32 -13.09
CA ALA A 252 -7.27 2.60 -13.10
C ALA A 252 -7.55 3.10 -14.54
N HIS A 253 -6.58 2.94 -15.44
CA HIS A 253 -6.75 3.25 -16.88
C HIS A 253 -7.80 2.37 -17.57
N LEU A 254 -7.82 1.08 -17.28
CA LEU A 254 -8.84 0.19 -17.84
C LEU A 254 -10.24 0.48 -17.29
N GLN A 255 -10.35 0.89 -16.02
CA GLN A 255 -11.62 1.28 -15.40
C GLN A 255 -12.19 2.57 -15.99
N SER A 256 -11.34 3.50 -16.45
CA SER A 256 -11.77 4.70 -17.18
C SER A 256 -12.19 4.42 -18.64
N ARG A 257 -12.20 3.15 -19.06
CA ARG A 257 -12.57 2.67 -20.41
C ARG A 257 -11.73 3.27 -21.54
N GLN A 258 -10.53 3.72 -21.21
CA GLN A 258 -9.58 4.20 -22.20
C GLN A 258 -8.89 3.02 -22.90
N PRO A 259 -8.59 3.12 -24.20
CA PRO A 259 -7.88 2.06 -24.91
C PRO A 259 -6.44 1.92 -24.37
N LEU A 260 -5.93 0.69 -24.34
CA LEU A 260 -4.51 0.45 -24.09
C LEU A 260 -3.72 0.84 -25.34
N ARG A 261 -3.00 1.95 -25.25
CA ARG A 261 -2.11 2.47 -26.29
C ARG A 261 -0.92 3.18 -25.65
N GLY A 262 0.17 3.34 -26.40
CA GLY A 262 1.39 3.99 -25.90
C GLY A 262 1.89 3.35 -24.60
N VAL A 263 2.24 4.17 -23.61
CA VAL A 263 2.79 3.71 -22.33
C VAL A 263 1.88 2.72 -21.59
N TRP A 264 0.56 2.85 -21.74
CA TRP A 264 -0.40 1.97 -21.06
C TRP A 264 -0.36 0.56 -21.64
N LEU A 265 -0.13 0.44 -22.94
CA LEU A 265 0.08 -0.85 -23.59
C LEU A 265 1.43 -1.46 -23.20
N GLU A 266 2.50 -0.64 -23.15
CA GLU A 266 3.81 -1.08 -22.69
C GLU A 266 3.76 -1.62 -21.25
N ALA A 267 3.03 -0.93 -20.36
CA ALA A 267 2.80 -1.39 -19.00
C ALA A 267 2.03 -2.71 -18.95
N ASP A 268 0.94 -2.84 -19.71
CA ASP A 268 0.20 -4.10 -19.77
C ASP A 268 1.09 -5.25 -20.28
N GLN A 269 1.88 -5.03 -21.33
CA GLN A 269 2.83 -6.03 -21.86
C GLN A 269 3.88 -6.43 -20.82
N LYS A 270 4.47 -5.47 -20.09
CA LYS A 270 5.42 -5.74 -18.99
C LYS A 270 4.75 -6.61 -17.93
N ILE A 271 3.54 -6.26 -17.51
CA ILE A 271 2.76 -7.01 -16.53
C ILE A 271 2.47 -8.44 -17.02
N GLN A 272 1.98 -8.61 -18.26
CA GLN A 272 1.67 -9.94 -18.80
C GLN A 272 2.91 -10.82 -18.89
N ARG A 273 4.06 -10.26 -19.29
CA ARG A 273 5.35 -10.96 -19.28
C ARG A 273 5.68 -11.48 -17.89
N PHE A 274 5.65 -10.63 -16.86
CA PHE A 274 6.01 -11.05 -15.51
C PHE A 274 4.98 -11.98 -14.87
N ILE A 275 3.71 -11.94 -15.30
CA ILE A 275 2.72 -12.97 -14.91
C ILE A 275 3.10 -14.33 -15.49
N ALA A 276 3.53 -14.38 -16.76
CA ALA A 276 3.99 -15.61 -17.38
C ALA A 276 5.28 -16.14 -16.73
N GLU A 277 6.23 -15.27 -16.41
CA GLU A 277 7.45 -15.64 -15.68
C GLU A 277 7.14 -16.16 -14.27
N ALA A 278 6.26 -15.49 -13.52
CA ALA A 278 5.83 -15.94 -12.19
C ALA A 278 5.24 -17.36 -12.23
N LYS A 279 4.37 -17.63 -13.21
CA LYS A 279 3.77 -18.95 -13.43
C LYS A 279 4.83 -20.00 -13.79
N ALA A 280 5.76 -19.67 -14.68
CA ALA A 280 6.79 -20.61 -15.14
C ALA A 280 7.81 -20.96 -14.03
N LEU A 281 8.10 -20.01 -13.14
CA LEU A 281 9.06 -20.16 -12.06
C LEU A 281 8.46 -20.67 -10.74
N GLN A 282 7.14 -20.85 -10.67
CA GLN A 282 6.49 -21.40 -9.48
C GLN A 282 7.02 -22.83 -9.19
N ASN A 283 7.22 -23.10 -7.90
CA ASN A 283 7.66 -24.39 -7.40
C ASN A 283 6.47 -25.38 -7.35
N PRO A 284 6.74 -26.70 -7.36
CA PRO A 284 5.68 -27.71 -7.31
C PRO A 284 4.76 -27.63 -6.08
N ASP A 285 5.25 -27.11 -4.96
CA ASP A 285 4.48 -26.92 -3.72
C ASP A 285 3.59 -25.66 -3.74
N GLY A 286 3.64 -24.86 -4.82
CA GLY A 286 2.91 -23.60 -4.97
C GLY A 286 3.69 -22.36 -4.51
N SER A 287 4.83 -22.51 -3.84
CA SER A 287 5.70 -21.37 -3.50
C SER A 287 6.25 -20.71 -4.76
N PHE A 288 6.50 -19.41 -4.70
CA PHE A 288 7.25 -18.71 -5.75
C PHE A 288 8.75 -18.79 -5.49
N SER A 289 9.52 -18.57 -6.55
CA SER A 289 10.97 -18.66 -6.45
C SER A 289 11.54 -17.68 -5.42
N ILE A 290 12.45 -18.15 -4.57
CA ILE A 290 13.20 -17.31 -3.62
C ILE A 290 14.14 -16.31 -4.33
N HIS A 291 14.34 -16.49 -5.63
CA HIS A 291 15.07 -15.57 -6.50
C HIS A 291 14.13 -14.72 -7.38
N PHE A 292 12.84 -14.70 -7.05
CA PHE A 292 11.78 -14.01 -7.80
C PHE A 292 11.81 -14.38 -9.28
N PHE A 293 12.27 -13.47 -10.14
CA PHE A 293 12.32 -13.64 -11.58
C PHE A 293 13.72 -14.04 -12.11
N LYS A 294 14.76 -14.07 -11.26
CA LYS A 294 16.14 -14.37 -11.69
C LYS A 294 16.39 -15.85 -12.02
N GLY A 295 15.47 -16.73 -11.65
CA GLY A 295 15.59 -18.17 -11.86
C GLY A 295 14.76 -18.96 -10.87
N ARG A 296 14.79 -20.30 -10.99
CA ARG A 296 14.12 -21.19 -10.04
C ARG A 296 14.90 -21.26 -8.73
N GLY A 297 14.19 -21.33 -7.61
CA GLY A 297 14.78 -21.46 -6.28
C GLY A 297 13.70 -21.77 -5.25
N SER A 298 14.03 -22.56 -4.24
CA SER A 298 13.09 -22.99 -3.20
C SER A 298 13.77 -22.97 -1.84
N SER A 299 13.00 -22.71 -0.79
CA SER A 299 13.47 -22.79 0.59
C SER A 299 12.37 -23.38 1.47
N ASN A 300 12.78 -23.99 2.58
CA ASN A 300 11.89 -24.41 3.67
C ASN A 300 11.90 -23.39 4.82
N ASP A 301 12.78 -22.39 4.79
CA ASP A 301 12.81 -21.31 5.78
C ASP A 301 11.58 -20.41 5.64
N PHE A 302 10.83 -20.25 6.73
CA PHE A 302 9.57 -19.53 6.76
C PHE A 302 9.73 -18.08 6.26
N ASN A 303 10.71 -17.33 6.77
CA ASN A 303 10.91 -15.93 6.41
C ASN A 303 11.29 -15.79 4.93
N THR A 304 12.20 -16.62 4.43
CA THR A 304 12.58 -16.67 3.01
C THR A 304 11.37 -16.95 2.11
N ARG A 305 10.50 -17.89 2.52
CA ARG A 305 9.30 -18.25 1.76
C ARG A 305 8.28 -17.12 1.71
N ILE A 306 7.95 -16.50 2.83
CA ILE A 306 6.98 -15.38 2.84
C ILE A 306 7.56 -14.12 2.18
N THR A 307 8.87 -13.89 2.24
CA THR A 307 9.53 -12.79 1.52
C THR A 307 9.32 -12.90 0.03
N SER A 308 9.54 -14.07 -0.56
CA SER A 308 9.31 -14.25 -2.00
C SER A 308 7.83 -14.41 -2.33
N SER A 309 7.18 -15.42 -1.74
CA SER A 309 5.81 -15.80 -2.11
C SER A 309 4.77 -14.77 -1.70
N GLY A 310 4.94 -14.09 -0.56
CA GLY A 310 4.04 -13.04 -0.08
C GLY A 310 4.00 -11.84 -1.04
N HIS A 311 5.17 -11.28 -1.37
CA HIS A 311 5.28 -10.22 -2.36
C HIS A 311 4.74 -10.65 -3.73
N MET A 312 5.02 -11.89 -4.15
CA MET A 312 4.55 -12.40 -5.43
C MET A 312 3.03 -12.50 -5.51
N ILE A 313 2.35 -13.02 -4.47
CA ILE A 313 0.89 -13.05 -4.48
C ILE A 313 0.29 -11.66 -4.41
N GLU A 314 0.89 -10.72 -3.67
CA GLU A 314 0.37 -9.37 -3.49
C GLU A 314 0.21 -8.65 -4.85
N TRP A 315 1.29 -8.57 -5.63
CA TRP A 315 1.22 -7.91 -6.94
C TRP A 315 0.34 -8.70 -7.93
N LEU A 316 0.37 -10.04 -7.89
CA LEU A 316 -0.48 -10.88 -8.76
C LEU A 316 -1.96 -10.67 -8.48
N MET A 317 -2.35 -10.47 -7.22
CA MET A 317 -3.74 -10.25 -6.84
C MET A 317 -4.26 -8.90 -7.32
N VAL A 318 -3.38 -7.94 -7.60
CA VAL A 318 -3.73 -6.69 -8.31
C VAL A 318 -3.69 -6.88 -9.82
N ALA A 319 -2.69 -7.58 -10.35
CA ALA A 319 -2.42 -7.65 -11.79
C ALA A 319 -3.35 -8.59 -12.57
N LEU A 320 -3.79 -9.70 -11.98
CA LEU A 320 -4.60 -10.71 -12.66
C LEU A 320 -6.05 -10.25 -12.83
N PRO A 321 -6.70 -10.48 -14.00
CA PRO A 321 -8.14 -10.30 -14.13
C PRO A 321 -8.91 -11.36 -13.32
N GLN A 322 -10.18 -11.08 -12.98
CA GLN A 322 -10.97 -11.93 -12.06
C GLN A 322 -11.06 -13.38 -12.51
N SER A 323 -11.23 -13.60 -13.81
CA SER A 323 -11.37 -14.93 -14.42
C SER A 323 -10.15 -15.82 -14.22
N ARG A 324 -8.97 -15.25 -13.96
CA ARG A 324 -7.72 -15.99 -13.77
C ARG A 324 -7.45 -16.37 -12.31
N LEU A 325 -8.23 -15.86 -11.35
CA LEU A 325 -8.06 -16.21 -9.93
C LEU A 325 -8.41 -17.66 -9.60
N SER A 326 -9.16 -18.34 -10.48
CA SER A 326 -9.46 -19.77 -10.38
C SER A 326 -8.41 -20.66 -11.06
N GLU A 327 -7.36 -20.11 -11.66
CA GLU A 327 -6.28 -20.92 -12.22
C GLU A 327 -5.53 -21.64 -11.10
N SER A 328 -5.23 -22.93 -11.31
CA SER A 328 -4.64 -23.81 -10.29
C SER A 328 -3.34 -23.25 -9.70
N TRP A 329 -2.44 -22.73 -10.53
CA TRP A 329 -1.17 -22.14 -10.07
C TRP A 329 -1.37 -20.92 -9.16
N VAL A 330 -2.41 -20.11 -9.41
CA VAL A 330 -2.77 -18.96 -8.55
C VAL A 330 -3.29 -19.47 -7.21
N GLN A 331 -4.24 -20.40 -7.24
CA GLN A 331 -4.81 -20.99 -6.03
C GLN A 331 -3.76 -21.73 -5.20
N ASN A 332 -2.78 -22.37 -5.84
CA ASN A 332 -1.65 -23.01 -5.17
C ASN A 332 -0.75 -21.98 -4.48
N GLY A 333 -0.49 -20.83 -5.11
CA GLY A 333 0.26 -19.73 -4.48
C GLY A 333 -0.45 -19.16 -3.25
N ILE A 334 -1.76 -18.90 -3.35
CA ILE A 334 -2.59 -18.46 -2.21
C ILE A 334 -2.57 -19.50 -1.09
N ARG A 335 -2.76 -20.79 -1.44
CA ARG A 335 -2.74 -21.88 -0.46
C ARG A 335 -1.40 -21.99 0.25
N CYS A 336 -0.29 -21.92 -0.51
CA CYS A 336 1.06 -21.97 0.02
C CYS A 336 1.29 -20.88 1.07
N VAL A 337 1.03 -19.61 0.72
CA VAL A 337 1.24 -18.49 1.65
C VAL A 337 0.35 -18.59 2.87
N ALA A 338 -0.94 -18.92 2.69
CA ALA A 338 -1.86 -19.07 3.80
C ALA A 338 -1.42 -20.19 4.76
N GLN A 339 -0.98 -21.33 4.22
CA GLN A 339 -0.50 -22.46 5.00
C GLN A 339 0.81 -22.12 5.72
N ASP A 340 1.76 -21.47 5.05
CA ASP A 340 3.02 -21.01 5.66
C ASP A 340 2.75 -20.10 6.88
N LEU A 341 1.79 -19.17 6.79
CA LEU A 341 1.41 -18.30 7.91
C LEU A 341 0.76 -19.06 9.08
N ILE A 342 -0.09 -20.05 8.79
CA ILE A 342 -0.79 -20.84 9.81
C ILE A 342 0.16 -21.79 10.54
N ASP A 343 0.99 -22.52 9.79
CA ASP A 343 1.90 -23.53 10.34
C ASP A 343 3.01 -22.89 11.16
N ASN A 344 3.48 -21.72 10.73
CA ASN A 344 4.55 -20.98 11.39
C ASN A 344 4.04 -19.88 12.33
N ARG A 345 2.77 -19.92 12.75
CA ARG A 345 2.13 -18.91 13.62
C ARG A 345 2.85 -18.61 14.93
N HIS A 346 3.69 -19.53 15.41
CA HIS A 346 4.48 -19.40 16.63
C HIS A 346 5.95 -19.00 16.38
N GLN A 347 6.39 -18.94 15.12
CA GLN A 347 7.74 -18.50 14.76
C GLN A 347 7.80 -16.99 14.58
N ASN A 348 8.99 -16.39 14.75
CA ASN A 348 9.19 -14.98 14.44
C ASN A 348 9.06 -14.73 12.93
N ALA A 349 8.31 -13.68 12.57
CA ALA A 349 8.06 -13.28 11.19
C ALA A 349 8.68 -11.90 10.95
N GLU A 350 9.39 -11.74 9.84
CA GLU A 350 9.87 -10.45 9.38
C GLU A 350 8.68 -9.55 9.02
N CYS A 351 8.70 -8.33 9.56
CA CYS A 351 7.55 -7.42 9.54
C CYS A 351 7.07 -7.07 8.13
N GLY A 352 7.98 -6.67 7.22
CA GLY A 352 7.63 -6.32 5.84
C GLY A 352 7.03 -7.51 5.07
N PRO A 353 7.79 -8.61 4.91
CA PRO A 353 7.31 -9.83 4.26
C PRO A 353 5.97 -10.35 4.79
N LEU A 354 5.78 -10.37 6.12
CA LEU A 354 4.53 -10.77 6.75
C LEU A 354 3.35 -9.94 6.23
N TYR A 355 3.47 -8.61 6.26
CA TYR A 355 2.35 -7.74 5.90
C TYR A 355 2.06 -7.73 4.41
N HIS A 356 3.06 -7.85 3.53
CA HIS A 356 2.83 -8.05 2.10
C HIS A 356 2.11 -9.39 1.82
N ALA A 357 2.49 -10.45 2.52
CA ALA A 357 1.81 -11.75 2.41
C ALA A 357 0.34 -11.66 2.85
N VAL A 358 0.08 -11.00 3.98
CA VAL A 358 -1.30 -10.78 4.47
C VAL A 358 -2.09 -9.89 3.52
N ASP A 359 -1.49 -8.82 2.97
CA ASP A 359 -2.17 -7.95 2.00
C ASP A 359 -2.61 -8.72 0.75
N GLY A 360 -1.74 -9.56 0.18
CA GLY A 360 -2.10 -10.41 -0.94
C GLY A 360 -3.30 -11.32 -0.63
N LEU A 361 -3.34 -11.92 0.56
CA LEU A 361 -4.50 -12.72 0.99
C LEU A 361 -5.77 -11.88 1.16
N GLN A 362 -5.65 -10.67 1.69
CA GLN A 362 -6.78 -9.73 1.82
C GLN A 362 -7.35 -9.34 0.47
N ILE A 363 -6.50 -8.98 -0.50
CA ILE A 363 -6.92 -8.66 -1.86
C ILE A 363 -7.62 -9.87 -2.50
N TYR A 364 -7.07 -11.07 -2.38
CA TYR A 364 -7.72 -12.29 -2.88
C TYR A 364 -9.12 -12.48 -2.28
N ARG A 365 -9.25 -12.41 -0.95
CA ARG A 365 -10.53 -12.57 -0.24
C ARG A 365 -11.57 -11.56 -0.69
N GLU A 366 -11.22 -10.29 -0.74
CA GLU A 366 -12.11 -9.21 -1.17
C GLU A 366 -12.61 -9.45 -2.61
N ARG A 367 -11.73 -9.86 -3.53
CA ARG A 367 -12.09 -10.17 -4.92
C ARG A 367 -13.05 -11.34 -5.03
N MET A 368 -12.78 -12.43 -4.29
CA MET A 368 -13.64 -13.60 -4.29
C MET A 368 -15.03 -13.29 -3.70
N GLN A 369 -15.09 -12.47 -2.65
CA GLN A 369 -16.35 -12.00 -2.08
C GLN A 369 -17.17 -11.14 -3.06
N ILE A 370 -16.53 -10.21 -3.78
CA ILE A 370 -17.20 -9.39 -4.80
C ILE A 370 -17.75 -10.28 -5.91
N ALA A 371 -16.95 -11.20 -6.43
CA ALA A 371 -17.37 -12.13 -7.48
C ALA A 371 -18.56 -13.00 -7.03
N ALA A 372 -18.53 -13.53 -5.81
CA ALA A 372 -19.64 -14.30 -5.25
C ALA A 372 -20.93 -13.47 -5.12
N ARG A 373 -20.83 -12.22 -4.63
CA ARG A 373 -21.98 -11.30 -4.53
C ARG A 373 -22.55 -10.95 -5.90
N MET A 374 -21.69 -10.73 -6.91
CA MET A 374 -22.13 -10.49 -8.29
C MET A 374 -22.85 -11.70 -8.87
N ALA A 375 -22.32 -12.91 -8.69
CA ALA A 375 -22.96 -14.15 -9.13
C ALA A 375 -24.33 -14.35 -8.47
N GLN A 376 -24.44 -14.14 -7.16
CA GLN A 376 -25.71 -14.21 -6.42
C GLN A 376 -26.76 -13.21 -6.94
N ARG A 377 -26.35 -11.99 -7.30
CA ARG A 377 -27.25 -10.99 -7.90
C ARG A 377 -27.76 -11.42 -9.26
N THR A 378 -26.91 -12.03 -10.09
CA THR A 378 -27.31 -12.52 -11.42
C THR A 378 -28.25 -13.73 -11.35
N THR A 379 -28.12 -14.60 -10.35
CA THR A 379 -29.01 -15.76 -10.17
C THR A 379 -30.34 -15.41 -9.51
N SER A 380 -30.42 -14.28 -8.79
CA SER A 380 -31.63 -13.86 -8.05
C SER A 380 -32.62 -13.02 -8.89
N GLY A 381 -32.45 -12.91 -10.21
CA GLY A 381 -33.51 -12.43 -11.12
C GLY A 381 -33.79 -10.91 -11.18
N ALA A 382 -32.87 -10.05 -10.73
CA ALA A 382 -33.04 -8.60 -10.87
C ALA A 382 -32.23 -8.03 -12.06
N ASN A 383 -32.92 -7.88 -13.20
CA ASN A 383 -32.55 -7.14 -14.41
C ASN A 383 -31.37 -7.69 -15.24
N GLY A 384 -31.66 -7.97 -16.52
CA GLY A 384 -30.75 -8.50 -17.54
C GLY A 384 -29.61 -7.54 -17.92
N TRP A 385 -28.63 -7.39 -17.04
CA TRP A 385 -27.35 -6.78 -17.37
C TRP A 385 -26.38 -7.88 -17.82
N LYS A 386 -26.03 -7.91 -19.11
CA LYS A 386 -24.87 -8.68 -19.59
C LYS A 386 -23.61 -8.00 -19.05
N ALA A 387 -23.11 -8.45 -17.90
CA ALA A 387 -21.83 -8.02 -17.37
C ALA A 387 -20.73 -8.84 -18.06
N THR A 388 -19.89 -8.19 -18.88
CA THR A 388 -18.60 -8.75 -19.28
C THR A 388 -17.73 -8.82 -18.02
N PRO A 389 -17.22 -9.99 -17.61
CA PRO A 389 -16.52 -10.14 -16.33
C PRO A 389 -15.08 -9.65 -16.47
N SER A 390 -14.88 -8.34 -16.43
CA SER A 390 -13.63 -7.74 -15.99
C SER A 390 -13.88 -7.10 -14.62
N ALA A 391 -14.12 -7.93 -13.60
CA ALA A 391 -14.03 -7.47 -12.23
C ALA A 391 -12.54 -7.30 -11.87
N GLN A 392 -11.90 -6.29 -12.46
CA GLN A 392 -10.63 -5.81 -11.95
C GLN A 392 -10.81 -5.39 -10.48
N TRP A 393 -9.74 -5.47 -9.69
CA TRP A 393 -9.76 -4.97 -8.32
C TRP A 393 -10.38 -3.58 -8.28
N PRO A 394 -11.50 -3.37 -7.57
CA PRO A 394 -12.19 -2.08 -7.60
C PRO A 394 -11.28 -1.03 -6.96
N GLN A 395 -10.86 -0.06 -7.76
CA GLN A 395 -10.27 1.15 -7.19
C GLN A 395 -11.42 1.98 -6.61
N PRO A 396 -11.29 2.51 -5.37
CA PRO A 396 -12.28 3.45 -4.87
C PRO A 396 -12.38 4.65 -5.82
N LYS A 397 -13.60 5.16 -6.03
CA LYS A 397 -13.90 6.25 -6.99
C LYS A 397 -13.38 7.63 -6.55
N THR A 398 -12.38 7.70 -5.70
CA THR A 398 -11.81 8.93 -5.12
C THR A 398 -10.90 9.68 -6.09
N LEU A 399 -11.19 9.61 -7.39
CA LEU A 399 -10.38 10.23 -8.43
C LEU A 399 -10.67 11.73 -8.50
N VAL A 400 -9.61 12.52 -8.38
CA VAL A 400 -9.61 13.97 -8.58
C VAL A 400 -9.48 14.24 -10.08
N LYS A 401 -10.44 14.96 -10.65
CA LYS A 401 -10.28 15.53 -11.99
C LYS A 401 -9.24 16.64 -11.93
N ALA A 402 -8.20 16.55 -12.75
CA ALA A 402 -7.29 17.67 -12.95
C ALA A 402 -8.01 18.77 -13.77
N GLY A 403 -8.27 19.93 -13.18
CA GLY A 403 -8.79 21.08 -13.89
C GLY A 403 -9.12 22.28 -12.99
N GLN A 404 -8.33 23.34 -13.13
CA GLN A 404 -8.61 24.75 -12.83
C GLN A 404 -9.32 25.07 -11.51
N GLN A 405 -8.53 25.32 -10.47
CA GLN A 405 -8.92 26.27 -9.44
C GLN A 405 -7.88 27.38 -9.46
N GLU A 406 -8.22 28.50 -10.10
CA GLU A 406 -7.50 29.75 -9.91
C GLU A 406 -7.71 30.16 -8.46
N ASP A 407 -6.69 30.00 -7.62
CA ASP A 407 -6.60 30.78 -6.40
C ASP A 407 -6.12 32.18 -6.81
N SER A 408 -7.10 33.04 -7.08
CA SER A 408 -6.94 34.48 -7.15
C SER A 408 -6.54 34.99 -5.77
N ASN A 409 -5.24 35.00 -5.46
CA ASN A 409 -4.61 35.85 -4.45
C ASN A 409 -3.08 35.81 -4.59
N LEU A 410 -2.57 36.30 -5.71
CA LEU A 410 -1.19 36.79 -5.81
C LEU A 410 -1.26 38.19 -6.39
N ALA A 411 -0.85 39.15 -5.56
CA ALA A 411 -0.77 40.56 -5.92
C ALA A 411 0.09 40.74 -7.17
N THR A 412 -0.52 41.34 -8.19
CA THR A 412 0.11 41.82 -9.41
C THR A 412 1.18 42.85 -9.09
N THR A 413 2.43 42.54 -9.43
CA THR A 413 3.44 43.56 -9.73
C THR A 413 3.79 43.42 -11.20
N GLU A 414 3.40 44.42 -11.99
CA GLU A 414 3.64 44.53 -13.42
C GLU A 414 5.14 44.53 -13.73
N ILE A 415 5.58 43.69 -14.68
CA ILE A 415 6.82 43.93 -15.43
C ILE A 415 6.50 43.78 -16.92
N GLN A 416 6.74 44.88 -17.63
CA GLN A 416 6.50 45.09 -19.05
C GLN A 416 7.24 44.08 -19.93
N SER A 417 6.53 43.59 -20.94
CA SER A 417 7.04 42.84 -22.08
C SER A 417 8.02 43.66 -22.91
N GLN A 418 9.22 43.14 -23.15
CA GLN A 418 10.00 43.48 -24.34
C GLN A 418 10.42 42.20 -25.07
N SER A 419 10.05 42.18 -26.35
CA SER A 419 10.40 41.20 -27.36
C SER A 419 11.86 41.34 -27.82
N ALA A 420 12.51 40.19 -28.10
CA ALA A 420 13.24 39.88 -29.34
C ALA A 420 14.53 39.05 -29.10
N SER A 421 14.54 37.88 -29.74
CA SER A 421 15.61 37.39 -30.62
C SER A 421 17.08 37.70 -30.24
N THR A 422 17.80 36.69 -29.75
CA THR A 422 19.08 36.20 -30.33
C THR A 422 19.61 35.01 -29.53
N LEU A 423 19.73 33.84 -30.18
CA LEU A 423 20.49 32.71 -29.67
C LEU A 423 21.96 32.87 -30.08
N PRO A 424 22.96 32.73 -29.19
CA PRO A 424 24.33 32.55 -29.59
C PRO A 424 24.60 31.06 -29.90
N VAL A 425 25.12 30.83 -31.10
CA VAL A 425 25.80 29.61 -31.52
C VAL A 425 27.08 29.44 -30.70
N ILE A 426 27.26 28.30 -30.04
CA ILE A 426 28.55 27.89 -29.46
C ILE A 426 29.11 26.74 -30.30
N THR A 427 30.23 27.03 -30.93
CA THR A 427 31.08 26.14 -31.71
C THR A 427 31.83 25.17 -30.80
N SER A 428 31.79 23.88 -31.15
CA SER A 428 32.57 22.82 -30.49
C SER A 428 34.05 22.91 -30.90
N GLN A 429 34.96 23.02 -29.93
CA GLN A 429 36.37 22.71 -30.14
C GLN A 429 36.65 21.22 -29.91
N PRO A 430 37.41 20.53 -30.78
CA PRO A 430 37.84 19.16 -30.55
C PRO A 430 39.17 19.14 -29.77
N GLY A 431 39.24 18.36 -28.68
CA GLY A 431 40.54 18.01 -28.06
C GLY A 431 40.70 18.16 -26.55
N VAL A 432 39.65 17.95 -25.74
CA VAL A 432 39.85 17.76 -24.28
C VAL A 432 39.34 16.38 -23.89
N GLU A 433 40.29 15.48 -23.63
CA GLU A 433 40.06 14.16 -23.08
C GLU A 433 39.66 14.31 -21.60
N ILE A 434 38.36 14.16 -21.31
CA ILE A 434 37.87 14.11 -19.93
C ILE A 434 38.19 12.71 -19.40
N VAL A 435 39.28 12.59 -18.64
CA VAL A 435 39.58 11.40 -17.84
C VAL A 435 38.52 11.28 -16.75
N VAL A 436 37.55 10.39 -16.96
CA VAL A 436 36.59 9.99 -15.92
C VAL A 436 37.32 9.09 -14.92
N PRO A 437 37.42 9.45 -13.62
CA PRO A 437 38.00 8.54 -12.66
C PRO A 437 37.12 7.31 -12.49
N LYS A 438 37.70 6.12 -12.74
CA LYS A 438 37.06 4.84 -12.45
C LYS A 438 36.70 4.78 -10.96
N ARG A 439 35.41 4.62 -10.68
CA ARG A 439 34.88 4.43 -9.33
C ARG A 439 35.40 3.10 -8.76
N VAL A 440 36.18 3.16 -7.69
CA VAL A 440 36.53 2.00 -6.86
C VAL A 440 35.29 1.61 -6.07
N ARG A 441 34.83 0.36 -6.22
CA ARG A 441 33.82 -0.23 -5.33
C ARG A 441 34.49 -0.51 -3.98
N PRO A 442 33.84 -0.26 -2.83
CA PRO A 442 34.26 -0.88 -1.59
C PRO A 442 34.12 -2.40 -1.74
N ALA A 443 35.23 -3.11 -1.64
CA ALA A 443 35.22 -4.57 -1.56
C ALA A 443 34.64 -4.96 -0.20
N VAL A 444 33.49 -5.64 -0.20
CA VAL A 444 33.06 -6.44 0.96
C VAL A 444 33.82 -7.76 0.84
N THR A 445 35.02 -7.80 1.42
CA THR A 445 35.74 -9.06 1.64
C THR A 445 35.08 -9.75 2.83
N ALA A 446 34.38 -10.84 2.58
CA ALA A 446 33.99 -11.79 3.62
C ALA A 446 35.26 -12.49 4.13
N GLU A 447 35.77 -12.07 5.29
CA GLU A 447 36.75 -12.83 6.03
C GLU A 447 36.07 -14.03 6.70
N LYS A 448 36.57 -15.23 6.41
CA LYS A 448 36.25 -16.46 7.16
C LYS A 448 36.72 -16.29 8.62
N PRO A 449 35.92 -16.62 9.63
CA PRO A 449 36.43 -16.67 11.00
C PRO A 449 37.40 -17.85 11.13
N ALA A 450 38.60 -17.53 11.60
CA ALA A 450 39.62 -18.48 11.98
C ALA A 450 39.18 -19.29 13.20
N ASN A 451 39.44 -20.60 13.16
CA ASN A 451 39.38 -21.47 14.32
C ASN A 451 40.36 -20.98 15.40
N SER A 452 39.86 -20.62 16.57
CA SER A 452 40.66 -20.68 17.80
C SER A 452 40.00 -21.64 18.79
N THR A 453 40.58 -22.83 18.85
CA THR A 453 40.60 -23.67 20.04
C THR A 453 41.19 -22.89 21.21
N LEU A 454 40.51 -22.85 22.34
CA LEU A 454 41.13 -22.74 23.67
C LEU A 454 40.18 -23.32 24.73
N ARG A 455 40.56 -24.54 25.16
CA ARG A 455 40.34 -25.25 26.43
C ARG A 455 38.94 -25.37 27.03
#